data_AF-A0A832R927-F1
#
_entry.id   AF-A0A832R927-F1
#
_cell.length_a   1.000
_cell.length_b   1.000
_cell.length_c   1.000
_cell.angle_alpha   90.00
_cell.angle_beta   90.00
_cell.angle_gamma   90.00
#
_symmetry.space_group_name_H-M   'P 1'
#
loop_
_entity.id
_entity.type
_entity.pdbx_description
1 polymer ?
#
loop_
_entity_poly.entity_id
_entity_poly.type
_entity_poly.pdbx_seq_one_letter_code
_entity_poly.pdbx_strand_id
1 'polypeptide(L)'
;MIKEIKKEAKEIVHKNIVNFIELEAFALIFLIVFSILTFFTGTLFLIGPFLVGISYVYMKVVRDNEFDLRNFFYGFENKNVVANVFTEFLKNIFILAWTILFIVPGIIKSLSYAMTPYILADDNKIKTRSALRKGKLMMTGYKMELFKLNLSFIGWWFLVFLTLGLALFYVSAYYRVATFLFYEKIKGNFEEEENKEEEAEVQLQDKKEVRQEKKNKKKKEQKGKKEKVKEKKVKEKKTKVKPPKERKRKEKKTKDKKKRKEKKTKRGVKDAESR
;
A
#
# COMPACT_ATOMS: atom_id res chain seq x y z
N MET A 1 -65.30 35.15 2.73
CA MET A 1 -64.11 35.38 3.58
C MET A 1 -63.42 34.11 4.08
N ILE A 2 -63.81 33.46 5.20
CA ILE A 2 -63.07 32.29 5.74
C ILE A 2 -62.98 31.12 4.74
N LYS A 3 -64.06 30.86 3.98
CA LYS A 3 -64.08 29.81 2.95
C LYS A 3 -63.15 30.13 1.77
N GLU A 4 -62.99 31.39 1.41
CA GLU A 4 -62.09 31.83 0.33
C GLU A 4 -60.63 31.68 0.77
N ILE A 5 -60.29 32.15 1.97
CA ILE A 5 -58.94 32.00 2.56
C ILE A 5 -58.50 30.54 2.57
N LYS A 6 -59.39 29.62 2.98
CA LYS A 6 -59.09 28.18 2.98
C LYS A 6 -58.92 27.60 1.57
N LYS A 7 -59.65 28.11 0.58
CA LYS A 7 -59.55 27.65 -0.81
C LYS A 7 -58.23 28.11 -1.44
N GLU A 8 -57.87 29.37 -1.25
CA GLU A 8 -56.58 29.93 -1.69
C GLU A 8 -55.40 29.23 -1.02
N ALA A 9 -55.45 29.02 0.30
CA ALA A 9 -54.41 28.29 1.03
C ALA A 9 -54.21 26.86 0.50
N LYS A 10 -55.30 26.15 0.18
CA LYS A 10 -55.22 24.79 -0.37
C LYS A 10 -54.58 24.77 -1.76
N GLU A 11 -54.86 25.76 -2.60
CA GLU A 11 -54.26 25.88 -3.93
C GLU A 11 -52.75 26.13 -3.85
N ILE A 12 -52.33 27.02 -2.94
CA ILE A 12 -50.91 27.32 -2.66
C ILE A 12 -50.17 26.08 -2.14
N VAL A 13 -50.75 25.38 -1.17
CA VAL A 13 -50.15 24.17 -0.61
C VAL A 13 -50.08 23.06 -1.64
N HIS A 14 -51.10 22.87 -2.47
CA HIS A 14 -51.09 21.82 -3.48
C HIS A 14 -50.02 22.06 -4.56
N LYS A 15 -49.85 23.32 -4.98
CA LYS A 15 -48.83 23.70 -5.96
C LYS A 15 -47.40 23.50 -5.45
N ASN A 16 -47.18 23.69 -4.15
CA ASN A 16 -45.85 23.69 -3.53
C ASN A 16 -45.68 22.60 -2.46
N ILE A 17 -46.45 21.51 -2.53
CA ILE A 17 -46.59 20.54 -1.42
C ILE A 17 -45.24 19.92 -1.00
N VAL A 18 -44.36 19.69 -1.98
CA VAL A 18 -43.01 19.14 -1.74
C VAL A 18 -42.17 20.12 -0.93
N ASN A 19 -42.17 21.41 -1.27
CA ASN A 19 -41.42 22.44 -0.54
C ASN A 19 -41.91 22.58 0.91
N PHE A 20 -43.22 22.45 1.14
CA PHE A 20 -43.78 22.46 2.49
C PHE A 20 -43.35 21.22 3.29
N ILE A 21 -43.36 20.03 2.67
CA ILE A 21 -42.88 18.80 3.31
C ILE A 21 -41.40 18.89 3.67
N GLU A 22 -40.57 19.40 2.76
CA GLU A 22 -39.13 19.58 2.99
C GLU A 22 -38.86 20.58 4.12
N LEU A 23 -39.60 21.70 4.15
CA LEU A 23 -39.49 22.70 5.20
C LEU A 23 -39.86 22.13 6.58
N GLU A 24 -40.97 21.40 6.67
CA GLU A 24 -41.42 20.76 7.92
C GLU A 24 -40.44 19.67 8.37
N ALA A 25 -39.93 18.87 7.44
CA ALA A 25 -38.91 17.86 7.75
C ALA A 25 -37.62 18.50 8.27
N PHE A 26 -37.17 19.59 7.65
CA PHE A 26 -36.01 20.35 8.12
C PHE A 26 -36.22 20.93 9.51
N ALA A 27 -37.39 21.52 9.76
CA ALA A 27 -37.75 22.07 11.07
C ALA A 27 -37.75 20.99 12.16
N LEU A 28 -38.30 19.80 11.87
CA LEU A 28 -38.28 18.67 12.80
C LEU A 28 -36.87 18.18 13.10
N ILE A 29 -36.03 18.02 12.08
CA ILE A 29 -34.63 17.62 12.26
C ILE A 29 -33.90 18.66 13.11
N PHE A 30 -34.09 19.95 12.84
CA PHE A 30 -33.51 21.04 13.61
C PHE A 30 -33.92 20.97 15.08
N LEU A 31 -35.22 20.76 15.37
CA LEU A 31 -35.72 20.64 16.75
C LEU A 31 -35.12 19.43 17.48
N ILE A 32 -34.99 18.29 16.80
CA ILE A 32 -34.38 17.09 17.37
C ILE A 32 -32.90 17.35 17.69
N VAL A 33 -32.14 17.92 16.74
CA VAL A 33 -30.73 18.25 16.93
C VAL A 33 -30.56 19.27 18.07
N PHE A 34 -31.43 20.27 18.13
CA PHE A 34 -31.42 21.28 19.19
C PHE A 34 -31.75 20.67 20.57
N SER A 35 -32.74 19.78 20.64
CA SER A 35 -33.08 19.04 21.87
C SER A 35 -31.91 18.16 22.33
N ILE A 36 -31.25 17.45 21.41
CA ILE A 36 -30.06 16.66 21.72
C ILE A 36 -28.96 17.58 22.25
N LEU A 37 -28.66 18.68 21.55
CA LEU A 37 -27.60 19.61 21.96
C LEU A 37 -27.89 20.22 23.35
N THR A 38 -29.12 20.65 23.61
CA THR A 38 -29.53 21.21 24.90
C THR A 38 -29.51 20.17 26.01
N PHE A 39 -29.92 18.93 25.74
CA PHE A 39 -29.80 17.82 26.69
C PHE A 39 -28.34 17.52 27.03
N PHE A 40 -27.45 17.43 26.03
CA PHE A 40 -26.02 17.19 26.23
C PHE A 40 -25.32 18.32 26.99
N THR A 41 -25.64 19.58 26.67
CA THR A 41 -25.06 20.74 27.35
C THR A 41 -25.60 20.93 28.76
N GLY A 42 -26.91 20.74 28.96
CA GLY A 42 -27.55 20.82 30.29
C GLY A 42 -27.06 19.71 31.22
N THR A 43 -26.97 18.47 30.73
CA THR A 43 -26.42 17.35 31.51
C THR A 43 -24.97 17.61 31.91
N LEU A 44 -24.13 18.13 31.00
CA LEU A 44 -22.73 18.46 31.31
C LEU A 44 -22.60 19.52 32.42
N PHE A 45 -23.46 20.55 32.39
CA PHE A 45 -23.45 21.63 33.37
C PHE A 45 -24.00 21.21 34.75
N LEU A 46 -24.90 20.24 34.79
CA LEU A 46 -25.50 19.72 36.02
C LEU A 46 -24.65 18.62 36.66
N ILE A 47 -24.13 17.70 35.86
CA ILE A 47 -23.40 16.51 36.33
C ILE A 47 -22.08 16.89 36.99
N GLY A 48 -21.34 17.86 36.45
CA GLY A 48 -20.04 18.27 37.00
C GLY A 48 -20.13 18.71 38.46
N PRO A 49 -20.92 19.75 38.79
CA PRO A 49 -21.15 20.19 40.17
C PRO A 49 -21.74 19.09 41.06
N PHE A 50 -22.62 18.26 40.53
CA PHE A 50 -23.24 17.17 41.28
C PHE A 50 -22.22 16.08 41.69
N LEU A 51 -21.28 15.71 40.81
CA LEU A 51 -20.18 14.80 41.16
C LEU A 51 -19.30 15.36 42.28
N VAL A 52 -19.02 16.66 42.24
CA VAL A 52 -18.24 17.34 43.29
C VAL A 52 -19.00 17.34 44.61
N GLY A 53 -20.31 17.62 44.59
CA GLY A 53 -21.17 17.54 45.77
C GLY A 53 -21.20 16.15 46.39
N ILE A 54 -21.36 15.09 45.59
CA ILE A 54 -21.27 13.70 46.06
C ILE A 54 -19.91 13.44 46.70
N SER A 55 -18.82 13.83 46.03
CA SER A 55 -17.45 13.64 46.53
C SER A 55 -17.24 14.35 47.88
N TYR A 56 -17.83 15.54 48.03
CA TYR A 56 -17.79 16.31 49.25
C TYR A 56 -18.57 15.64 50.39
N VAL A 57 -19.76 15.10 50.10
CA VAL A 57 -20.55 14.32 51.08
C VAL A 57 -19.77 13.11 51.57
N TYR A 58 -19.18 12.32 50.67
CA TYR A 58 -18.35 11.18 51.06
C TYR A 58 -17.16 11.61 51.92
N MET A 59 -16.51 12.72 51.56
CA MET A 59 -15.40 13.26 52.34
C MET A 59 -15.85 13.67 53.75
N LYS A 60 -17.00 14.31 53.89
CA LYS A 60 -17.63 14.71 55.16
C LYS A 60 -18.00 13.51 56.02
N VAL A 61 -18.62 12.49 55.43
CA VAL A 61 -18.99 11.25 56.14
C VAL A 61 -17.76 10.52 56.65
N VAL A 62 -16.72 10.38 55.83
CA VAL A 62 -15.50 9.64 56.22
C VAL A 62 -14.65 10.41 57.24
N ARG A 63 -14.58 11.75 57.14
CA ARG A 63 -13.73 12.56 58.02
C ARG A 63 -14.42 12.98 59.31
N ASP A 64 -15.68 13.38 59.23
CA ASP A 64 -16.41 14.02 60.32
C ASP A 64 -17.54 13.13 60.90
N ASN A 65 -17.81 11.95 60.29
CA ASN A 65 -18.98 11.10 60.61
C ASN A 65 -20.33 11.83 60.49
N GLU A 66 -20.37 12.92 59.72
CA GLU A 66 -21.58 13.70 59.48
C GLU A 66 -22.14 13.40 58.09
N PHE A 67 -23.41 13.02 58.05
CA PHE A 67 -24.17 12.89 56.82
C PHE A 67 -25.24 13.98 56.73
N ASP A 68 -25.11 14.85 55.73
CA ASP A 68 -26.12 15.87 55.43
C ASP A 68 -26.37 15.91 53.91
N LEU A 69 -27.63 15.75 53.52
CA LEU A 69 -28.06 15.79 52.12
C LEU A 69 -27.91 17.18 51.49
N ARG A 70 -27.87 18.25 52.29
CA ARG A 70 -27.63 19.62 51.79
C ARG A 70 -26.26 19.75 51.13
N ASN A 71 -25.28 18.99 51.61
CA ASN A 71 -23.92 18.96 51.06
C ASN A 71 -23.85 18.40 49.63
N PHE A 72 -24.89 17.75 49.11
CA PHE A 72 -24.96 17.36 47.69
C PHE A 72 -25.01 18.58 46.76
N PHE A 73 -25.61 19.68 47.21
CA PHE A 73 -25.67 20.94 46.45
C PHE A 73 -24.43 21.82 46.65
N TYR A 74 -23.47 21.39 47.47
CA TYR A 74 -22.23 22.12 47.72
C TYR A 74 -21.48 22.47 46.43
N GLY A 75 -21.51 21.58 45.43
CA GLY A 75 -20.91 21.84 44.13
C GLY A 75 -21.54 23.01 43.36
N PHE A 76 -22.80 23.37 43.65
CA PHE A 76 -23.55 24.49 43.07
C PHE A 76 -23.50 25.76 43.93
N GLU A 77 -23.28 25.63 45.25
CA GLU A 77 -23.25 26.77 46.17
C GLU A 77 -21.84 27.37 46.32
N ASN A 78 -20.80 26.57 46.08
CA ASN A 78 -19.42 27.01 46.23
C ASN A 78 -19.08 28.13 45.22
N LYS A 79 -18.43 29.21 45.64
CA LYS A 79 -18.02 30.34 44.78
C LYS A 79 -17.21 29.91 43.54
N ASN A 80 -16.63 28.72 43.57
CA ASN A 80 -15.84 28.14 42.50
C ASN A 80 -16.62 27.19 41.56
N VAL A 81 -17.97 27.22 41.51
CA VAL A 81 -18.76 26.37 40.58
C VAL A 81 -18.23 26.46 39.15
N VAL A 82 -17.95 27.67 38.67
CA VAL A 82 -17.46 27.92 37.31
C VAL A 82 -16.12 27.20 37.08
N ALA A 83 -15.22 27.26 38.06
CA ALA A 83 -13.93 26.57 37.98
C ALA A 83 -14.08 25.04 38.04
N ASN A 84 -15.03 24.52 38.82
CA ASN A 84 -15.32 23.09 38.89
C ASN A 84 -15.89 22.57 37.55
N VAL A 85 -16.87 23.28 36.99
CA VAL A 85 -17.46 22.96 35.68
C VAL A 85 -16.39 23.03 34.59
N PHE A 86 -15.54 24.06 34.60
CA PHE A 86 -14.47 24.20 33.62
C PHE A 86 -13.41 23.10 33.75
N THR A 87 -13.07 22.70 34.98
CA THR A 87 -12.12 21.60 35.22
C THR A 87 -12.66 20.27 34.72
N GLU A 88 -13.93 19.98 35.01
CA GLU A 88 -14.63 18.78 34.51
C GLU A 88 -14.74 18.79 32.98
N PHE A 89 -15.05 19.95 32.39
CA PHE A 89 -15.07 20.13 30.94
C PHE A 89 -13.70 19.85 30.31
N LEU A 90 -12.64 20.45 30.85
CA LEU A 90 -11.29 20.29 30.33
C LEU A 90 -10.79 18.84 30.47
N LYS A 91 -11.09 18.20 31.61
CA LYS A 91 -10.83 16.76 31.82
C LYS A 91 -11.52 15.92 30.76
N ASN A 92 -12.79 16.18 30.46
CA ASN A 92 -13.55 15.46 29.45
C ASN A 92 -13.00 15.68 28.03
N ILE A 93 -12.52 16.88 27.71
CA ILE A 93 -11.81 17.16 26.44
C ILE A 93 -10.54 16.32 26.34
N PHE A 94 -9.72 16.26 27.40
CA PHE A 94 -8.52 15.45 27.39
C PHE A 94 -8.85 13.96 27.21
N ILE A 95 -9.85 13.45 27.93
CA ILE A 95 -10.32 12.07 27.76
C ILE A 95 -10.78 11.83 26.32
N LEU A 96 -11.55 12.74 25.73
CA LEU A 96 -12.00 12.65 24.34
C LEU A 96 -10.81 12.64 23.36
N ALA A 97 -9.79 13.47 23.60
CA ALA A 97 -8.58 13.47 22.78
C ALA A 97 -7.85 12.12 22.86
N TRP A 98 -7.73 11.55 24.06
CA TRP A 98 -7.16 10.22 24.25
C TRP A 98 -8.00 9.13 23.56
N THR A 99 -9.33 9.16 23.68
CA THR A 99 -10.18 8.17 23.02
C THR A 99 -10.06 8.25 21.51
N ILE A 100 -10.08 9.45 20.90
CA ILE A 100 -9.87 9.63 19.46
C ILE A 100 -8.50 9.07 19.04
N LEU A 101 -7.45 9.33 19.83
CA LEU A 101 -6.10 8.81 19.58
C LEU A 101 -6.07 7.28 19.55
N PHE A 102 -6.90 6.59 20.33
CA PHE A 102 -7.01 5.13 20.35
C PHE A 102 -8.03 4.56 19.35
N ILE A 103 -9.09 5.30 19.02
CA ILE A 103 -10.13 4.87 18.09
C ILE A 103 -9.59 4.79 16.66
N VAL A 104 -8.86 5.81 16.20
CA VAL A 104 -8.28 5.85 14.84
C VAL A 104 -7.39 4.62 14.54
N PRO A 105 -6.39 4.26 15.36
CA PRO A 105 -5.58 3.07 15.12
C PRO A 105 -6.42 1.79 15.23
N GLY A 106 -7.44 1.75 16.09
CA GLY A 106 -8.40 0.65 16.17
C GLY A 106 -9.14 0.41 14.85
N ILE A 107 -9.68 1.47 14.24
CA ILE A 107 -10.38 1.41 12.94
C ILE A 107 -9.41 0.98 11.82
N ILE A 108 -8.21 1.56 11.76
CA ILE A 108 -7.23 1.20 10.73
C ILE A 108 -6.83 -0.28 10.83
N LYS A 109 -6.67 -0.79 12.05
CA LYS A 109 -6.36 -2.20 12.30
C LYS A 109 -7.53 -3.11 11.97
N SER A 110 -8.76 -2.76 12.35
CA SER A 110 -9.93 -3.57 12.03
C SER A 110 -10.11 -3.73 10.51
N LEU A 111 -9.98 -2.63 9.75
CA LEU A 111 -10.00 -2.68 8.29
C LEU A 111 -8.88 -3.57 7.72
N SER A 112 -7.68 -3.53 8.30
CA SER A 112 -6.56 -4.36 7.84
C SER A 112 -6.80 -5.87 8.03
N TYR A 113 -7.70 -6.27 8.94
CA TYR A 113 -8.01 -7.67 9.22
C TYR A 113 -9.37 -8.12 8.66
N ALA A 114 -10.13 -7.23 8.02
CA ALA A 114 -11.48 -7.50 7.54
C ALA A 114 -11.58 -8.69 6.58
N MET A 115 -10.51 -8.98 5.83
CA MET A 115 -10.45 -10.09 4.86
C MET A 115 -10.00 -11.43 5.45
N THR A 116 -9.45 -11.42 6.67
CA THR A 116 -8.99 -12.64 7.36
C THR A 116 -10.05 -13.75 7.45
N PRO A 117 -11.32 -13.49 7.83
CA PRO A 117 -12.32 -14.56 7.89
C PRO A 117 -12.61 -15.21 6.54
N TYR A 118 -12.59 -14.44 5.45
CA TYR A 118 -12.80 -14.97 4.09
C TYR A 118 -11.63 -15.85 3.65
N ILE A 119 -10.39 -15.44 3.94
CA ILE A 119 -9.20 -16.26 3.67
C ILE A 119 -9.23 -17.58 4.44
N LEU A 120 -9.71 -17.55 5.68
CA LEU A 120 -9.82 -18.75 6.51
C LEU A 120 -10.92 -19.70 6.02
N ALA A 121 -11.98 -19.16 5.40
CA ALA A 121 -13.02 -19.95 4.75
C ALA A 121 -12.53 -20.59 3.44
N ASP A 122 -11.71 -19.87 2.66
CA ASP A 122 -11.13 -20.35 1.41
C ASP A 122 -10.05 -21.42 1.61
N ASP A 123 -9.20 -21.27 2.63
CA ASP A 123 -8.13 -22.21 2.96
C ASP A 123 -8.21 -22.64 4.43
N ASN A 124 -8.90 -23.74 4.68
CA ASN A 124 -9.10 -24.27 6.03
C ASN A 124 -7.83 -24.94 6.62
N LYS A 125 -6.73 -25.04 5.85
CA LYS A 125 -5.45 -25.62 6.31
C LYS A 125 -4.43 -24.55 6.72
N ILE A 126 -4.70 -23.27 6.47
CA ILE A 126 -3.78 -22.18 6.78
C ILE A 126 -3.69 -21.94 8.30
N LYS A 127 -2.47 -21.74 8.82
CA LYS A 127 -2.28 -21.31 10.21
C LYS A 127 -2.83 -19.89 10.42
N THR A 128 -3.49 -19.65 11.55
CA THR A 128 -4.11 -18.35 11.90
C THR A 128 -3.19 -17.14 11.71
N ARG A 129 -1.91 -17.25 12.12
CA ARG A 129 -0.93 -16.17 11.94
C ARG A 129 -0.61 -15.89 10.47
N SER A 130 -0.60 -16.92 9.63
CA SER A 130 -0.37 -16.80 8.19
C SER A 130 -1.59 -16.19 7.49
N ALA A 131 -2.81 -16.58 7.88
CA ALA A 131 -4.04 -15.95 7.39
C ALA A 131 -4.10 -14.44 7.72
N LEU A 132 -3.80 -14.06 8.97
CA LEU A 132 -3.74 -12.65 9.36
C LEU A 132 -2.69 -11.86 8.56
N ARG A 133 -1.53 -12.47 8.29
CA ARG A 133 -0.48 -11.83 7.50
C ARG A 133 -0.92 -11.67 6.04
N LYS A 134 -1.50 -12.72 5.44
CA LYS A 134 -2.00 -12.70 4.05
C LYS A 134 -3.11 -11.66 3.89
N GLY A 135 -4.08 -11.63 4.81
CA GLY A 135 -5.16 -10.63 4.82
C GLY A 135 -4.64 -9.20 4.96
N LYS A 136 -3.64 -8.97 5.82
CA LYS A 136 -3.02 -7.65 5.97
C LYS A 136 -2.29 -7.20 4.69
N LEU A 137 -1.58 -8.12 4.03
CA LEU A 137 -0.86 -7.84 2.79
C LEU A 137 -1.82 -7.51 1.66
N MET A 138 -2.85 -8.35 1.44
CA MET A 138 -3.93 -8.12 0.48
C MET A 138 -4.63 -6.78 0.69
N MET A 139 -4.79 -6.34 1.95
CA MET A 139 -5.43 -5.06 2.27
C MET A 139 -4.50 -3.84 2.12
N THR A 140 -3.22 -4.01 1.78
CA THR A 140 -2.30 -2.87 1.60
C THR A 140 -2.65 -2.14 0.29
N GLY A 141 -2.94 -0.83 0.37
CA GLY A 141 -3.47 -0.04 -0.76
C GLY A 141 -5.00 0.08 -0.76
N TYR A 142 -5.73 -0.97 -0.37
CA TYR A 142 -7.21 -1.01 -0.45
C TYR A 142 -7.96 -0.60 0.83
N LYS A 143 -7.26 -0.25 1.92
CA LYS A 143 -7.89 0.12 3.21
C LYS A 143 -8.87 1.29 3.09
N MET A 144 -8.50 2.29 2.29
CA MET A 144 -9.33 3.47 2.06
C MET A 144 -10.56 3.16 1.21
N GLU A 145 -10.47 2.19 0.30
CA GLU A 145 -11.63 1.74 -0.49
C GLU A 145 -12.64 1.02 0.40
N LEU A 146 -12.17 0.13 1.29
CA LEU A 146 -13.06 -0.52 2.26
C LEU A 146 -13.68 0.50 3.23
N PHE A 147 -12.95 1.55 3.61
CA PHE A 147 -13.51 2.63 4.43
C PHE A 147 -14.63 3.38 3.69
N LYS A 148 -14.42 3.72 2.41
CA LYS A 148 -15.47 4.35 1.58
C LYS A 148 -16.69 3.45 1.41
N LEU A 149 -16.48 2.15 1.22
CA LEU A 149 -17.57 1.17 1.18
C LEU A 149 -18.38 1.22 2.48
N ASN A 150 -17.73 1.14 3.64
CA ASN A 150 -18.42 1.26 4.93
C ASN A 150 -19.16 2.60 5.09
N LEU A 151 -18.58 3.71 4.62
CA LEU A 151 -19.24 5.02 4.62
C LEU A 151 -20.51 5.02 3.76
N SER A 152 -20.51 4.39 2.58
CA SER A 152 -21.73 4.28 1.77
C SER A 152 -22.84 3.47 2.45
N PHE A 153 -22.49 2.56 3.36
CA PHE A 153 -23.44 1.77 4.13
C PHE A 153 -23.96 2.49 5.38
N ILE A 154 -23.36 3.62 5.80
CA ILE A 154 -23.80 4.33 7.00
C ILE A 154 -25.25 4.81 6.90
N GLY A 155 -25.69 5.23 5.70
CA GLY A 155 -27.07 5.63 5.44
C GLY A 155 -28.04 4.45 5.55
N TRP A 156 -27.63 3.26 5.10
CA TRP A 156 -28.42 2.04 5.24
C TRP A 156 -28.55 1.62 6.71
N TRP A 157 -27.48 1.75 7.50
CA TRP A 157 -27.53 1.52 8.95
C TRP A 157 -28.47 2.50 9.66
N PHE A 158 -28.54 3.75 9.21
CA PHE A 158 -29.51 4.72 9.71
C PHE A 158 -30.97 4.30 9.40
N LEU A 159 -31.21 3.76 8.21
CA LEU A 159 -32.50 3.16 7.85
C LEU A 159 -32.87 1.96 8.75
N VAL A 160 -31.90 1.11 9.09
CA VAL A 160 -32.11 -0.01 10.03
C VAL A 160 -32.56 0.51 11.39
N PHE A 161 -31.91 1.57 11.88
CA PHE A 161 -32.28 2.21 13.14
C PHE A 161 -33.71 2.79 13.08
N LEU A 162 -34.04 3.50 12.00
CA LEU A 162 -35.36 4.11 11.80
C LEU A 162 -36.49 3.07 11.69
N THR A 163 -36.21 1.91 11.11
CA THR A 163 -37.16 0.80 10.95
C THR A 163 -37.20 -0.16 12.15
N LEU A 164 -36.58 0.22 13.28
CA LEU A 164 -36.47 -0.60 14.50
C LEU A 164 -35.91 -2.02 14.23
N GLY A 165 -35.04 -2.16 13.23
CA GLY A 165 -34.39 -3.42 12.90
C GLY A 165 -35.07 -4.26 11.81
N LEU A 166 -36.21 -3.85 11.23
CA LEU A 166 -36.80 -4.61 10.12
C LEU A 166 -35.90 -4.62 8.87
N ALA A 167 -35.27 -3.50 8.54
CA ALA A 167 -34.36 -3.45 7.40
C ALA A 167 -33.05 -4.23 7.62
N LEU A 168 -32.78 -4.73 8.84
CA LEU A 168 -31.55 -5.44 9.18
C LEU A 168 -31.36 -6.71 8.35
N PHE A 169 -32.44 -7.44 8.06
CA PHE A 169 -32.38 -8.68 7.27
C PHE A 169 -31.84 -8.42 5.85
N TYR A 170 -32.34 -7.37 5.20
CA TYR A 170 -31.90 -6.99 3.86
C TYR A 170 -30.51 -6.35 3.88
N VAL A 171 -30.32 -5.35 4.75
CA VAL A 171 -29.07 -4.57 4.82
C VAL A 171 -27.89 -5.45 5.24
N SER A 172 -28.09 -6.40 6.16
CA SER A 172 -27.03 -7.34 6.55
C SER A 172 -26.62 -8.24 5.40
N ALA A 173 -27.57 -8.82 4.65
CA ALA A 173 -27.24 -9.70 3.53
C ALA A 173 -26.52 -8.90 2.43
N TYR A 174 -27.04 -7.72 2.09
CA TYR A 174 -26.47 -6.82 1.10
C TYR A 174 -25.03 -6.39 1.46
N TYR A 175 -24.81 -5.99 2.72
CA TYR A 175 -23.48 -5.62 3.22
C TYR A 175 -22.47 -6.78 3.15
N ARG A 176 -22.90 -8.00 3.52
CA ARG A 176 -22.05 -9.20 3.47
C ARG A 176 -21.64 -9.56 2.04
N VAL A 177 -22.57 -9.50 1.09
CA VAL A 177 -22.29 -9.76 -0.33
C VAL A 177 -21.37 -8.70 -0.92
N ALA A 178 -21.61 -7.42 -0.64
CA ALA A 178 -20.73 -6.34 -1.10
C ALA A 178 -19.29 -6.51 -0.56
N THR A 179 -19.15 -6.92 0.70
CA THR A 179 -17.84 -7.17 1.30
C THR A 179 -17.15 -8.39 0.69
N PHE A 180 -17.89 -9.44 0.35
CA PHE A 180 -17.36 -10.62 -0.33
C PHE A 180 -16.90 -10.31 -1.77
N LEU A 181 -17.69 -9.56 -2.55
CA LEU A 181 -17.28 -9.14 -3.90
C LEU A 181 -16.03 -8.26 -3.87
N PHE A 182 -15.91 -7.41 -2.85
CA PHE A 182 -14.70 -6.63 -2.61
C PHE A 182 -13.49 -7.54 -2.32
N TYR A 183 -13.69 -8.60 -1.53
CA TYR A 183 -12.66 -9.62 -1.27
C TYR A 183 -12.18 -10.30 -2.57
N GLU A 184 -13.10 -10.80 -3.41
CA GLU A 184 -12.73 -11.45 -4.67
C GLU A 184 -11.92 -10.53 -5.59
N LYS A 185 -12.32 -9.25 -5.68
CA LYS A 185 -11.61 -8.27 -6.50
C LYS A 185 -10.19 -8.02 -6.01
N ILE A 186 -9.98 -7.91 -4.70
CA ILE A 186 -8.64 -7.73 -4.13
C ILE A 186 -7.80 -8.99 -4.31
N LYS A 187 -8.41 -10.17 -4.12
CA LYS A 187 -7.72 -11.46 -4.28
C LYS A 187 -7.17 -11.60 -5.70
N GLY A 188 -7.97 -11.30 -6.73
CA GLY A 188 -7.51 -11.32 -8.12
C GLY A 188 -6.35 -10.36 -8.39
N ASN A 189 -6.46 -9.11 -7.91
CA ASN A 189 -5.37 -8.14 -8.05
C ASN A 189 -4.08 -8.57 -7.33
N PHE A 190 -4.22 -9.20 -6.15
CA PHE A 190 -3.08 -9.70 -5.38
C PHE A 190 -2.37 -10.85 -6.09
N GLU A 191 -3.11 -11.79 -6.67
CA GLU A 191 -2.56 -12.90 -7.47
C GLU A 191 -1.87 -12.38 -8.75
N GLU A 192 -2.42 -11.35 -9.41
CA GLU A 192 -1.77 -10.70 -10.55
C GLU A 192 -0.44 -10.01 -10.19
N GLU A 193 -0.36 -9.38 -9.02
CA GLU A 193 0.88 -8.77 -8.54
C GLU A 193 1.93 -9.83 -8.17
N GLU A 194 1.52 -10.92 -7.51
CA GLU A 194 2.39 -12.04 -7.17
C GLU A 194 3.01 -12.68 -8.43
N ASN A 195 2.19 -12.90 -9.48
CA ASN A 195 2.68 -13.41 -10.76
C ASN A 195 3.68 -12.45 -11.45
N LYS A 196 3.43 -11.13 -11.41
CA LYS A 196 4.34 -10.13 -12.00
C LYS A 196 5.68 -10.06 -11.25
N GLU A 197 5.66 -10.21 -9.93
CA GLU A 197 6.87 -10.26 -9.11
C GLU A 197 7.68 -11.53 -9.39
N GLU A 198 7.02 -12.69 -9.49
CA GLU A 198 7.68 -13.95 -9.87
C GLU A 198 8.33 -13.85 -11.26
N GLU A 199 7.61 -13.33 -12.27
CA GLU A 199 8.16 -13.10 -13.61
C GLU A 199 9.37 -12.16 -13.60
N ALA A 200 9.33 -11.09 -12.79
CA ALA A 200 10.44 -10.16 -12.65
C ALA A 200 11.66 -10.79 -11.97
N GLU A 201 11.47 -11.64 -10.96
CA GLU A 201 12.54 -12.36 -10.28
C GLU A 201 13.23 -13.38 -11.20
N VAL A 202 12.44 -14.14 -11.97
CA VAL A 202 12.96 -15.10 -12.96
C VAL A 202 13.79 -14.37 -14.01
N GLN A 203 13.29 -13.26 -14.58
CA GLN A 203 14.05 -12.44 -15.53
C GLN A 203 15.33 -11.86 -14.93
N LEU A 204 15.32 -11.52 -13.64
CA LEU A 204 16.49 -11.01 -12.94
C LEU A 204 17.54 -12.11 -12.72
N GLN A 205 17.12 -13.35 -12.43
CA GLN A 205 17.99 -14.52 -12.31
C GLN A 205 18.62 -14.87 -13.67
N ASP A 206 17.82 -14.95 -14.73
CA ASP A 206 18.32 -15.19 -16.09
C ASP A 206 19.36 -14.15 -16.51
N LYS A 207 19.09 -12.87 -16.22
CA LYS A 207 20.03 -11.78 -16.53
C LYS A 207 21.33 -11.88 -15.72
N LYS A 208 21.28 -12.39 -14.48
CA LYS A 208 22.46 -12.65 -13.65
C LYS A 208 23.28 -13.81 -14.20
N GLU A 209 22.65 -14.90 -14.63
CA GLU A 209 23.31 -16.05 -15.24
C GLU A 209 24.01 -15.71 -16.56
N VAL A 210 23.31 -15.03 -17.48
CA VAL A 210 23.89 -14.55 -18.76
C VAL A 210 25.08 -13.60 -18.52
N ARG A 211 25.02 -12.77 -17.47
CA ARG A 211 26.13 -11.88 -17.09
C ARG A 211 27.32 -12.65 -16.53
N GLN A 212 27.10 -13.75 -15.82
CA GLN A 212 28.17 -14.63 -15.34
C GLN A 212 28.83 -15.41 -16.49
N GLU A 213 28.04 -15.96 -17.42
CA GLU A 213 28.59 -16.63 -18.62
C GLU A 213 29.46 -15.70 -19.46
N LYS A 214 29.02 -14.46 -19.69
CA LYS A 214 29.81 -13.45 -20.42
C LYS A 214 31.14 -13.14 -19.71
N LYS A 215 31.15 -13.10 -18.37
CA LYS A 215 32.39 -12.94 -17.58
C LYS A 215 33.30 -14.17 -17.72
N ASN A 216 32.74 -15.38 -17.72
CA ASN A 216 33.50 -16.61 -17.87
C ASN A 216 34.09 -16.77 -19.29
N LYS A 217 33.34 -16.42 -20.34
CA LYS A 217 33.84 -16.35 -21.73
C LYS A 217 34.97 -15.33 -21.88
N LYS A 218 34.82 -14.11 -21.33
CA LYS A 218 35.90 -13.11 -21.33
C LYS A 218 37.16 -13.58 -20.59
N LYS A 219 37.03 -14.29 -19.46
CA LYS A 219 38.17 -14.90 -18.75
C LYS A 219 38.86 -15.97 -19.59
N LYS A 220 38.11 -16.80 -20.33
CA LYS A 220 38.67 -17.82 -21.25
C LYS A 220 39.42 -17.18 -22.42
N GLU A 221 38.88 -16.12 -23.04
CA GLU A 221 39.56 -15.39 -24.11
C GLU A 221 40.85 -14.70 -23.64
N GLN A 222 40.86 -14.12 -22.45
CA GLN A 222 42.06 -13.51 -21.88
C GLN A 222 43.14 -14.55 -21.54
N LYS A 223 42.76 -15.75 -21.07
CA LYS A 223 43.71 -16.86 -20.87
C LYS A 223 44.32 -17.32 -22.20
N GLY A 224 43.50 -17.52 -23.24
CA GLY A 224 43.99 -17.91 -24.57
C GLY A 224 44.89 -16.86 -25.24
N LYS A 225 44.62 -15.56 -25.03
CA LYS A 225 45.53 -14.49 -25.48
C LYS A 225 46.86 -14.51 -24.73
N LYS A 226 46.87 -14.75 -23.42
CA LYS A 226 48.11 -14.88 -22.62
C LYS A 226 48.93 -16.10 -23.05
N GLU A 227 48.29 -17.21 -23.40
CA GLU A 227 48.96 -18.41 -23.93
C GLU A 227 49.60 -18.17 -25.30
N LYS A 228 48.88 -17.55 -26.24
CA LYS A 228 49.41 -17.17 -27.56
C LYS A 228 50.58 -16.19 -27.48
N VAL A 229 50.58 -15.29 -26.49
CA VAL A 229 51.69 -14.35 -26.23
C VAL A 229 52.90 -15.08 -25.64
N LYS A 230 52.69 -16.08 -24.76
CA LYS A 230 53.78 -16.95 -24.27
C LYS A 230 54.40 -17.77 -25.40
N GLU A 231 53.59 -18.35 -26.28
CA GLU A 231 54.06 -19.08 -27.47
C GLU A 231 54.85 -18.19 -28.44
N LYS A 232 54.40 -16.95 -28.68
CA LYS A 232 55.13 -15.98 -29.52
C LYS A 232 56.48 -15.59 -28.91
N LYS A 233 56.55 -15.35 -27.59
CA LYS A 233 57.82 -15.04 -26.89
C LYS A 233 58.80 -16.23 -26.91
N VAL A 234 58.31 -17.47 -26.88
CA VAL A 234 59.15 -18.68 -27.03
C VAL A 234 59.70 -18.79 -28.46
N LYS A 235 58.90 -18.48 -29.48
CA LYS A 235 59.34 -18.47 -30.88
C LYS A 235 60.36 -17.36 -31.16
N GLU A 236 60.18 -16.17 -30.60
CA GLU A 236 61.07 -15.01 -30.80
C GLU A 236 62.45 -15.18 -30.12
N LYS A 237 62.50 -15.88 -28.98
CA LYS A 237 63.78 -16.27 -28.34
C LYS A 237 64.60 -17.27 -29.17
N LYS A 238 63.97 -18.10 -30.01
CA LYS A 238 64.68 -19.05 -30.89
C LYS A 238 65.32 -18.37 -32.11
N THR A 239 64.84 -17.19 -32.52
CA THR A 239 65.34 -16.49 -33.72
C THR A 239 66.51 -15.54 -33.48
N LYS A 240 66.81 -15.17 -32.22
CA LYS A 240 67.83 -14.14 -31.90
C LYS A 240 69.23 -14.66 -31.54
N VAL A 241 69.55 -15.94 -31.78
CA VAL A 241 70.89 -16.49 -31.52
C VAL A 241 71.40 -17.34 -32.70
N LYS A 242 72.09 -16.71 -33.68
CA LYS A 242 73.39 -17.16 -34.26
C LYS A 242 73.90 -16.26 -35.43
N PRO A 243 75.24 -16.11 -35.63
CA PRO A 243 75.89 -14.88 -36.17
C PRO A 243 76.55 -15.06 -37.59
N PRO A 244 77.21 -14.02 -38.17
CA PRO A 244 77.36 -13.81 -39.62
C PRO A 244 78.71 -14.24 -40.24
N LYS A 245 78.71 -14.88 -41.43
CA LYS A 245 79.89 -15.00 -42.33
C LYS A 245 79.44 -15.10 -43.80
N GLU A 246 80.30 -14.64 -44.72
CA GLU A 246 80.22 -14.72 -46.21
C GLU A 246 79.50 -13.60 -46.99
N ARG A 247 80.01 -12.37 -46.88
CA ARG A 247 79.74 -11.27 -47.86
C ARG A 247 80.75 -11.15 -49.01
N LYS A 248 81.67 -12.11 -49.21
CA LYS A 248 82.74 -12.03 -50.25
C LYS A 248 82.66 -13.05 -51.39
N ARG A 249 81.54 -13.78 -51.57
CA ARG A 249 81.46 -14.89 -52.55
C ARG A 249 80.50 -14.71 -53.72
N LYS A 250 79.72 -13.62 -53.77
CA LYS A 250 78.66 -13.43 -54.79
C LYS A 250 79.06 -12.58 -56.00
N GLU A 251 80.13 -11.79 -55.93
CA GLU A 251 80.64 -11.05 -57.11
C GLU A 251 81.42 -11.93 -58.12
N LYS A 252 81.88 -13.12 -57.72
CA LYS A 252 82.64 -14.01 -58.61
C LYS A 252 81.77 -14.88 -59.52
N LYS A 253 80.46 -15.02 -59.26
CA LYS A 253 79.56 -15.88 -60.07
C LYS A 253 78.86 -15.14 -61.22
N THR A 254 78.99 -13.82 -61.28
CA THR A 254 78.34 -12.95 -62.28
C THR A 254 79.05 -12.97 -63.65
N LYS A 255 80.30 -13.45 -63.74
CA LYS A 255 81.05 -13.50 -65.01
C LYS A 255 81.01 -14.85 -65.74
N ASP A 256 80.84 -15.97 -65.04
CA ASP A 256 80.87 -17.32 -65.68
C ASP A 256 79.52 -17.80 -66.23
N LYS A 257 78.38 -17.33 -65.71
CA LYS A 257 77.07 -17.76 -66.20
C LYS A 257 76.66 -17.11 -67.53
N LYS A 258 77.24 -15.95 -67.89
CA LYS A 258 76.93 -15.26 -69.17
C LYS A 258 77.58 -15.98 -70.36
N LYS A 259 78.79 -16.54 -70.21
CA LYS A 259 79.49 -17.30 -71.26
C LYS A 259 78.90 -18.69 -71.59
N ARG A 260 78.04 -19.25 -70.73
CA ARG A 260 77.46 -20.60 -70.93
C ARG A 260 76.07 -20.61 -71.58
N LYS A 261 75.33 -19.49 -71.60
CA LYS A 261 74.00 -19.44 -72.21
C LYS A 261 74.03 -19.25 -73.74
N GLU A 262 75.07 -18.63 -74.29
CA GLU A 262 75.26 -18.50 -75.76
C GLU A 262 75.60 -19.83 -76.46
N LYS A 263 76.05 -20.85 -75.73
CA LYS A 263 76.42 -22.16 -76.30
C LYS A 263 75.28 -23.17 -76.39
N LYS A 264 74.12 -22.91 -75.76
CA LYS A 264 72.96 -23.83 -75.81
C LYS A 264 71.95 -23.50 -76.91
N THR A 265 72.07 -22.35 -77.56
CA THR A 265 71.20 -21.94 -78.69
C THR A 265 71.50 -22.67 -80.01
N LYS A 266 72.44 -23.62 -80.05
CA LYS A 266 72.90 -24.28 -81.30
C LYS A 266 72.78 -25.80 -81.35
N ARG A 267 72.18 -26.49 -80.37
CA ARG A 267 72.05 -27.97 -80.40
C ARG A 267 70.68 -28.42 -79.84
N GLY A 268 69.80 -28.89 -80.73
CA GLY A 268 68.53 -29.56 -80.43
C GLY A 268 67.35 -28.59 -80.26
N VAL A 269 66.83 -27.85 -81.24
CA VAL A 269 66.37 -28.16 -82.61
C VAL A 269 66.80 -29.52 -83.15
N LYS A 270 66.03 -30.55 -82.82
CA LYS A 270 65.90 -31.90 -83.40
C LYS A 270 65.29 -32.77 -82.30
N ASP A 271 64.31 -33.58 -82.66
CA ASP A 271 63.53 -34.51 -81.81
C ASP A 271 62.24 -33.86 -81.25
N ALA A 272 61.21 -33.73 -82.09
CA ALA A 272 60.17 -34.76 -82.35
C ALA A 272 59.21 -34.85 -81.15
N GLU A 273 57.95 -34.37 -81.20
CA GLU A 273 56.94 -34.61 -82.23
C GLU A 273 56.86 -36.10 -82.60
N SER A 274 56.34 -36.93 -81.69
CA SER A 274 55.56 -38.14 -81.96
C SER A 274 55.45 -39.02 -80.70
N ARG A 275 54.28 -39.00 -80.05
CA ARG A 275 53.52 -40.16 -79.53
C ARG A 275 52.47 -39.70 -78.53
#